data_AF-A0A7S1PX84-F1
#
_entry.id   AF-A0A7S1PX84-F1
#
_cell.length_a   1.000
_cell.length_b   1.000
_cell.length_c   1.000
_cell.angle_alpha   90.00
_cell.angle_beta   90.00
_cell.angle_gamma   90.00
#
_symmetry.space_group_name_H-M   'P 1'
#
loop_
_entity.id
_entity.type
_entity.pdbx_description
1 polymer ?
#
loop_
_entity_poly.entity_id
_entity_poly.type
_entity_poly.pdbx_seq_one_letter_code
_entity_poly.pdbx_strand_id
1 'polypeptide(L)'
;PKNRPLQIIFRLMKAIKTIRNQGEEFTNRERTWLLSMVTSLSHTVGRCEQLVQTPVPLSYAWHTSRFLSVWTLTLPFALVGSLEWLTPVVVFAITWALFGILEIGHMIEDPFRASIELTPICEAIYHDCARALPVSRPPVPDKPKAAEKPKAGEKAKGKAAKRSEVVQIRRSRSAAPSPSGIAAPQLKVESDIAIGGRP
;
A
#
# COMPACT_ATOMS: atom_id res chain seq x y z
N PRO A 1 2.72 11.89 -14.12
CA PRO A 1 3.09 12.19 -12.71
C PRO A 1 3.20 10.89 -11.88
N LYS A 2 4.27 10.75 -11.10
CA LYS A 2 4.60 9.54 -10.34
C LYS A 2 3.71 9.35 -9.08
N ASN A 3 2.98 10.40 -8.67
CA ASN A 3 2.15 10.41 -7.46
C ASN A 3 0.70 10.01 -7.80
N ARG A 4 0.38 8.74 -7.55
CA ARG A 4 -0.97 8.17 -7.69
C ARG A 4 -2.06 8.89 -6.86
N PRO A 5 -1.85 9.32 -5.60
CA PRO A 5 -2.93 9.94 -4.82
C PRO A 5 -3.35 11.31 -5.36
N LEU A 6 -2.39 12.13 -5.82
CA LEU A 6 -2.69 13.40 -6.46
C LEU A 6 -3.56 13.23 -7.71
N GLN A 7 -3.31 12.19 -8.53
CA GLN A 7 -4.16 11.92 -9.71
C GLN A 7 -5.61 11.67 -9.35
N ILE A 8 -5.89 10.97 -8.24
CA ILE A 8 -7.25 10.69 -7.78
C ILE A 8 -7.95 11.99 -7.39
N ILE A 9 -7.26 12.86 -6.65
CA ILE A 9 -7.77 14.18 -6.26
C ILE A 9 -8.06 15.06 -7.49
N PHE A 10 -7.16 15.08 -8.48
CA PHE A 10 -7.40 15.81 -9.74
C PHE A 10 -8.62 15.27 -10.52
N ARG A 11 -8.83 13.95 -10.54
CA ARG A 11 -10.04 13.36 -11.13
C ARG A 11 -11.30 13.78 -10.39
N LEU A 12 -11.24 13.86 -9.06
CA LEU A 12 -12.35 14.26 -8.21
C LEU A 12 -12.69 15.75 -8.40
N MET A 13 -11.69 16.63 -8.46
CA MET A 13 -11.87 18.03 -8.84
C MET A 13 -12.49 18.18 -10.23
N LYS A 14 -12.00 17.41 -11.22
CA LYS A 14 -12.56 17.43 -12.58
C LYS A 14 -14.02 16.99 -12.58
N ALA A 15 -14.38 15.97 -11.82
CA ALA A 15 -15.76 15.51 -11.68
C ALA A 15 -16.66 16.63 -11.12
N ILE A 16 -16.28 17.28 -10.01
CA ILE A 16 -17.03 18.39 -9.42
C ILE A 16 -17.19 19.57 -10.39
N LYS A 17 -16.13 19.89 -11.15
CA LYS A 17 -16.18 20.97 -12.15
C LYS A 17 -17.08 20.66 -13.34
N THR A 18 -17.26 19.38 -13.67
CA THR A 18 -18.08 18.92 -14.81
C THR A 18 -19.58 18.94 -14.49
N ILE A 19 -19.95 18.89 -13.19
CA ILE A 19 -21.34 19.03 -12.75
C ILE A 19 -21.82 20.45 -13.09
N ARG A 20 -22.71 20.55 -14.08
CA ARG A 20 -23.37 21.80 -14.51
C ARG A 20 -24.34 22.28 -13.43
N ASN A 21 -24.54 23.59 -13.29
CA ASN A 21 -25.66 24.14 -12.50
C ASN A 21 -26.97 23.64 -13.11
N GLN A 22 -27.56 22.59 -12.55
CA GLN A 22 -28.99 22.33 -12.71
C GLN A 22 -29.68 23.09 -11.58
N GLY A 23 -30.62 23.96 -11.94
CA GLY A 23 -31.25 24.92 -11.04
C GLY A 23 -31.94 24.27 -9.84
N GLU A 24 -32.06 25.06 -8.77
CA GLU A 24 -32.68 24.80 -7.45
C GLU A 24 -31.90 23.92 -6.45
N GLU A 25 -31.29 22.79 -6.83
CA GLU A 25 -30.66 21.87 -5.83
C GLU A 25 -29.14 22.00 -5.65
N PHE A 26 -28.41 22.67 -6.56
CA PHE A 26 -26.96 22.77 -6.46
C PHE A 26 -26.47 24.19 -6.73
N THR A 27 -26.30 24.98 -5.67
CA THR A 27 -25.93 26.39 -5.77
C THR A 27 -24.42 26.59 -5.95
N ASN A 28 -24.01 27.76 -6.43
CA ASN A 28 -22.58 28.11 -6.57
C ASN A 28 -21.83 28.05 -5.22
N ARG A 29 -22.53 28.34 -4.10
CA ARG A 29 -21.98 28.27 -2.74
C ARG A 29 -21.59 26.84 -2.36
N GLU A 30 -22.44 25.85 -2.65
CA GLU A 30 -22.16 24.43 -2.37
C GLU A 30 -21.01 23.92 -3.23
N ARG A 31 -20.93 24.35 -4.50
CA ARG A 31 -19.77 24.03 -5.35
C ARG A 31 -18.47 24.58 -4.76
N THR A 32 -18.45 25.84 -4.32
CA THR A 32 -17.25 26.41 -3.69
C THR A 32 -16.90 25.69 -2.39
N TRP A 33 -17.90 25.26 -1.62
CA TRP A 33 -17.70 24.50 -0.39
C TRP A 33 -17.09 23.10 -0.66
N LEU A 34 -17.60 22.38 -1.66
CA LEU A 34 -17.06 21.08 -2.07
C LEU A 34 -15.63 21.20 -2.61
N LEU A 35 -15.36 22.20 -3.45
CA LEU A 35 -14.00 22.48 -3.94
C LEU A 35 -13.03 22.78 -2.78
N SER A 36 -13.49 23.51 -1.76
CA SER A 36 -12.72 23.74 -0.54
C SER A 36 -12.41 22.44 0.21
N MET A 37 -13.38 21.51 0.31
CA MET A 37 -13.17 20.21 0.95
C MET A 37 -12.14 19.35 0.22
N VAL A 38 -12.19 19.33 -1.13
CA VAL A 38 -11.20 18.62 -1.94
C VAL A 38 -9.81 19.26 -1.85
N THR A 39 -9.75 20.58 -1.74
CA THR A 39 -8.50 21.32 -1.52
C THR A 39 -7.91 20.94 -0.15
N SER A 40 -8.74 20.87 0.90
CA SER A 40 -8.34 20.38 2.22
C SER A 40 -7.76 18.96 2.17
N LEU A 41 -8.42 18.03 1.45
CA LEU A 41 -7.89 16.68 1.24
C LEU A 41 -6.52 16.70 0.54
N SER A 42 -6.36 17.54 -0.47
CA SER A 42 -5.07 17.71 -1.16
C SER A 42 -3.97 18.23 -0.24
N HIS A 43 -4.28 19.17 0.65
CA HIS A 43 -3.34 19.65 1.65
C HIS A 43 -2.93 18.54 2.61
N THR A 44 -3.88 17.74 3.11
CA THR A 44 -3.58 16.62 4.01
C THR A 44 -2.67 15.59 3.35
N VAL A 45 -2.95 15.20 2.10
CA VAL A 45 -2.07 14.28 1.34
C VAL A 45 -0.67 14.88 1.16
N GLY A 46 -0.57 16.17 0.83
CA GLY A 46 0.73 16.86 0.71
C GLY A 46 1.50 16.89 2.03
N ARG A 47 0.82 17.06 3.17
CA ARG A 47 1.44 16.97 4.50
C ARG A 47 1.96 15.56 4.78
N CYS A 48 1.19 14.52 4.46
CA CYS A 48 1.66 13.14 4.60
C CYS A 48 2.88 12.84 3.72
N GLU A 49 2.91 13.32 2.47
CA GLU A 49 4.09 13.19 1.61
C GLU A 49 5.31 13.91 2.20
N GLN A 50 5.15 15.10 2.78
CA GLN A 50 6.23 15.81 3.46
C GLN A 50 6.75 15.04 4.68
N LEU A 51 5.88 14.53 5.55
CA LEU A 51 6.29 13.74 6.71
C LEU A 51 7.10 12.51 6.30
N VAL A 52 6.70 11.84 5.22
CA VAL A 52 7.44 10.68 4.68
C VAL A 52 8.76 11.10 4.01
N GLN A 53 8.81 12.30 3.42
CA GLN A 53 9.99 12.85 2.75
C GLN A 53 10.96 13.56 3.68
N THR A 54 10.61 13.77 4.96
CA THR A 54 11.52 14.26 6.00
C THR A 54 12.02 13.10 6.86
N PRO A 55 12.76 12.11 6.32
CA PRO A 55 13.38 11.11 7.18
C PRO A 55 14.41 11.83 8.06
N VAL A 56 14.36 11.56 9.36
CA VAL A 56 15.43 11.96 10.27
C VAL A 56 16.75 11.42 9.68
N PRO A 57 17.83 12.22 9.64
CA PRO A 57 19.08 11.78 9.06
C PRO A 57 19.54 10.47 9.71
N LEU A 58 19.72 9.40 8.93
CA LEU A 58 20.18 8.09 9.43
C LEU A 58 21.51 8.20 10.19
N SER A 59 22.32 9.21 9.88
CA SER A 59 23.54 9.53 10.60
C SER A 59 23.28 9.77 12.09
N TYR A 60 22.20 10.48 12.44
CA TYR A 60 21.85 10.76 13.84
C TYR A 60 21.65 9.48 14.64
N ALA A 61 20.82 8.55 14.14
CA ALA A 61 20.56 7.27 14.81
C ALA A 61 21.85 6.45 15.02
N TRP A 62 22.72 6.40 14.01
CA TRP A 62 24.00 5.69 14.12
C TRP A 62 24.98 6.34 15.09
N HIS A 63 25.05 7.67 15.14
CA HIS A 63 25.91 8.38 16.09
C HIS A 63 25.43 8.19 17.52
N THR A 64 24.12 8.31 17.76
CA THR A 64 23.53 8.10 19.10
C THR A 64 23.79 6.69 19.63
N SER A 65 23.60 5.65 18.80
CA SER A 65 23.88 4.27 19.20
C SER A 65 25.36 4.03 19.55
N ARG A 66 26.30 4.58 18.75
CA ARG A 66 27.74 4.48 19.03
C ARG A 66 28.13 5.23 20.30
N PHE A 67 27.62 6.44 20.49
CA PHE A 67 27.86 7.24 21.69
C PHE A 67 27.38 6.50 22.94
N LEU A 68 26.16 5.96 22.92
CA LEU A 68 25.58 5.23 24.05
C LEU A 68 26.39 3.98 24.39
N SER A 69 26.88 3.28 23.37
CA SER A 69 27.75 2.10 23.54
C SER A 69 29.09 2.44 24.19
N VAL A 70 29.72 3.56 23.80
CA VAL A 70 30.97 4.02 24.43
C VAL A 70 30.71 4.48 25.88
N TRP A 71 29.58 5.13 26.12
CA TRP A 71 29.20 5.60 27.46
C TRP A 71 28.96 4.42 28.43
N THR A 72 28.21 3.39 28.01
CA THR A 72 27.98 2.19 28.84
C THR A 72 29.25 1.38 29.07
N LEU A 73 30.21 1.38 28.13
CA LEU A 73 31.53 0.75 28.31
C LEU A 73 32.44 1.52 29.27
N THR A 74 32.30 2.84 29.35
CA THR A 74 33.09 3.68 30.26
C THR A 74 32.52 3.66 31.69
N LEU A 75 31.21 3.47 31.82
CA LEU A 75 30.48 3.43 33.09
C LEU A 75 31.01 2.42 34.14
N PRO A 76 31.36 1.15 33.82
CA PRO A 76 31.92 0.23 34.80
C PRO A 76 33.25 0.70 35.39
N PHE A 77 34.11 1.36 34.59
CA PHE A 77 35.37 1.92 35.10
C PHE A 77 35.16 3.08 36.07
N ALA A 78 34.08 3.84 35.88
CA ALA A 78 33.72 4.93 36.80
C ALA A 78 33.11 4.40 38.12
N LEU A 79 32.39 3.28 38.09
CA LEU A 79 31.66 2.75 39.26
C LEU A 79 32.42 1.70 40.07
N VAL A 80 33.48 1.12 39.53
CA VAL A 80 34.24 0.01 40.16
C VAL A 80 34.73 0.36 41.57
N GLY A 81 35.05 1.64 41.83
CA GLY A 81 35.57 2.08 43.13
C GLY A 81 34.52 2.23 44.23
N SER A 82 33.22 2.19 43.92
CA SER A 82 32.14 2.39 44.90
C SER A 82 31.29 1.15 45.15
N LEU A 83 31.03 0.34 44.12
CA LEU A 83 30.09 -0.77 44.19
C LEU A 83 30.74 -2.15 44.06
N GLU A 84 32.03 -2.24 43.71
CA GLU A 84 32.79 -3.48 43.57
C GLU A 84 31.98 -4.60 42.89
N TRP A 85 31.51 -5.60 43.65
CA TRP A 85 30.75 -6.76 43.17
C TRP A 85 29.34 -6.44 42.64
N LEU A 86 28.73 -5.34 43.07
CA LEU A 86 27.42 -4.87 42.60
C LEU A 86 27.51 -4.08 41.28
N THR A 87 28.71 -3.66 40.89
CA THR A 87 28.97 -2.89 39.65
C THR A 87 28.33 -3.53 38.39
N PRO A 88 28.55 -4.82 38.07
CA PRO A 88 27.98 -5.41 36.85
C PRO A 88 26.45 -5.43 36.85
N VAL A 89 25.81 -5.59 38.01
CA VAL A 89 24.34 -5.62 38.14
C VAL A 89 23.76 -4.23 37.83
N VAL A 90 24.35 -3.18 38.39
CA VAL A 90 23.90 -1.81 38.18
C VAL A 90 24.17 -1.35 36.75
N VAL A 91 25.36 -1.64 36.21
CA VAL A 91 25.71 -1.32 34.82
C VAL A 91 24.77 -2.01 33.84
N PHE A 92 24.42 -3.28 34.10
CA PHE A 92 23.45 -4.01 33.28
C PHE A 92 22.06 -3.36 33.30
N ALA A 93 21.57 -2.97 34.48
CA ALA A 93 20.26 -2.31 34.61
C ALA A 93 20.22 -0.96 33.85
N ILE A 94 21.26 -0.13 33.98
CA ILE A 94 21.35 1.15 33.27
C ILE A 94 21.45 0.94 31.76
N THR A 95 22.27 0.00 31.32
CA THR A 95 22.44 -0.32 29.90
C THR A 95 21.13 -0.79 29.30
N TRP A 96 20.43 -1.71 29.97
CA TRP A 96 19.12 -2.20 29.54
C TRP A 96 18.09 -1.06 29.42
N ALA A 97 18.03 -0.16 30.41
CA ALA A 97 17.12 0.98 30.37
C ALA A 97 17.43 1.94 29.20
N LEU A 98 18.69 2.29 28.99
CA LEU A 98 19.10 3.25 27.95
C LEU A 98 18.94 2.69 26.54
N PHE A 99 19.32 1.43 26.32
CA PHE A 99 19.09 0.77 25.03
C PHE A 99 17.60 0.56 24.77
N GLY A 100 16.80 0.28 25.80
CA GLY A 100 15.33 0.22 25.68
C GLY A 100 14.75 1.54 25.19
N ILE A 101 15.18 2.67 25.76
CA ILE A 101 14.73 4.00 25.33
C ILE A 101 15.18 4.31 23.89
N LEU A 102 16.40 3.93 23.51
CA LEU A 102 16.92 4.11 22.16
C LEU A 102 16.06 3.36 21.12
N GLU A 103 15.69 2.12 21.41
CA GLU A 103 14.83 1.31 20.53
C GLU A 103 13.44 1.93 20.38
N ILE A 104 12.85 2.40 21.48
CA ILE A 104 11.56 3.10 21.46
C ILE A 104 11.65 4.38 20.61
N GLY A 105 12.76 5.12 20.72
CA GLY A 105 13.03 6.29 19.88
C GLY A 105 13.00 5.93 18.40
N HIS A 106 13.69 4.85 18.02
CA HIS A 106 13.71 4.39 16.63
C HIS A 106 12.33 3.94 16.11
N MET A 107 11.53 3.29 16.96
CA MET A 107 10.17 2.88 16.60
C MET A 107 9.22 4.08 16.37
N ILE A 108 9.43 5.19 17.09
CA ILE A 108 8.60 6.40 16.96
C ILE A 108 8.98 7.21 15.71
N GLU A 109 10.23 7.09 15.22
CA GLU A 109 10.71 7.81 14.04
C GLU A 109 9.99 7.42 12.73
N ASP A 110 9.50 6.18 12.61
CA ASP A 110 8.74 5.72 11.43
C ASP A 110 7.31 5.25 11.78
N PRO A 111 6.37 6.19 12.01
CA PRO A 111 5.03 5.83 12.45
C PRO A 111 4.22 5.11 11.37
N PHE A 112 4.51 5.35 10.09
CA PHE A 112 3.75 4.79 8.97
C PHE A 112 4.11 3.34 8.68
N ARG A 113 5.34 2.90 9.01
CA ARG A 113 5.76 1.51 8.80
C ARG A 113 5.62 0.65 10.04
N ALA A 114 5.84 1.21 11.22
CA ALA A 114 6.02 0.42 12.44
C ALA A 114 4.82 0.46 13.39
N SER A 115 4.13 1.60 13.53
CA SER A 115 3.15 1.79 14.62
C SER A 115 1.70 2.01 14.17
N ILE A 116 1.46 2.56 12.98
CA ILE A 116 0.10 2.84 12.49
C ILE A 116 -0.30 1.80 11.44
N GLU A 117 -1.34 1.03 11.75
CA GLU A 117 -1.98 0.16 10.77
C GLU A 117 -2.90 0.97 9.85
N LEU A 118 -2.45 1.27 8.63
CA LEU A 118 -3.25 2.05 7.67
C LEU A 118 -4.44 1.26 7.11
N THR A 119 -4.34 -0.07 7.03
CA THR A 119 -5.38 -0.95 6.48
C THR A 119 -6.76 -0.79 7.16
N PRO A 120 -6.89 -0.90 8.50
CA PRO A 120 -8.17 -0.72 9.18
C PRO A 120 -8.73 0.69 9.02
N ILE A 121 -7.88 1.71 8.98
CA ILE A 121 -8.30 3.10 8.76
C ILE A 121 -8.89 3.27 7.36
N CYS A 122 -8.23 2.71 6.34
CA CYS A 122 -8.75 2.74 4.96
C CYS A 122 -10.07 1.97 4.82
N GLU A 123 -10.22 0.83 5.49
CA GLU A 123 -11.46 0.04 5.50
C GLU A 123 -12.60 0.82 6.19
N ALA A 124 -12.32 1.51 7.29
CA ALA A 124 -13.30 2.36 7.97
C ALA A 124 -13.79 3.50 7.07
N ILE A 125 -12.87 4.24 6.43
CA ILE A 125 -13.22 5.30 5.48
C ILE A 125 -14.05 4.74 4.31
N TYR A 126 -13.67 3.58 3.79
CA TYR A 126 -14.41 2.92 2.71
C TYR A 126 -15.85 2.59 3.13
N HIS A 127 -16.05 2.03 4.33
CA HIS A 127 -17.38 1.75 4.85
C HIS A 127 -18.21 3.02 5.08
N ASP A 128 -17.60 4.10 5.57
CA ASP A 128 -18.29 5.37 5.78
C ASP A 128 -18.72 6.01 4.45
N CYS A 129 -17.85 5.98 3.43
CA CYS A 129 -18.23 6.41 2.07
C CYS A 129 -19.35 5.53 1.49
N ALA A 130 -19.31 4.22 1.72
CA ALA A 130 -20.33 3.29 1.25
C ALA A 130 -21.69 3.49 1.93
N ARG A 131 -21.72 3.94 3.20
CA ARG A 131 -22.94 4.31 3.90
C ARG A 131 -23.53 5.63 3.40
N ALA A 132 -22.67 6.59 3.08
CA ALA A 132 -23.09 7.91 2.61
C ALA A 132 -23.62 7.92 1.17
N LEU A 133 -23.16 6.98 0.31
CA LEU A 133 -23.54 6.89 -1.09
C LEU A 133 -24.37 5.64 -1.38
N PRO A 134 -25.70 5.77 -1.55
CA PRO A 134 -26.51 4.69 -2.07
C PRO A 134 -26.35 4.66 -3.60
N VAL A 135 -25.28 4.07 -4.17
CA VAL A 135 -25.25 3.39 -5.50
C VAL A 135 -23.84 3.00 -6.00
N SER A 136 -23.79 1.74 -6.47
CA SER A 136 -22.88 1.01 -7.38
C SER A 136 -21.37 0.94 -7.11
N ARG A 137 -20.94 -0.27 -6.71
CA ARG A 137 -19.57 -0.71 -6.47
C ARG A 137 -18.78 -0.92 -7.78
N PRO A 138 -17.50 -0.48 -7.89
CA PRO A 138 -16.49 -1.31 -8.52
C PRO A 138 -16.12 -2.48 -7.60
N PRO A 139 -15.79 -3.67 -8.13
CA PRO A 139 -15.47 -4.84 -7.32
C PRO A 139 -14.23 -4.55 -6.46
N VAL A 140 -14.36 -4.79 -5.14
CA VAL A 140 -13.23 -4.90 -4.23
C VAL A 140 -12.28 -5.94 -4.84
N PRO A 141 -10.98 -5.67 -5.05
CA PRO A 141 -10.04 -6.72 -5.34
C PRO A 141 -10.09 -7.69 -4.17
N ASP A 142 -10.64 -8.88 -4.42
CA ASP A 142 -10.73 -9.94 -3.44
C ASP A 142 -9.37 -10.04 -2.75
N LYS A 143 -9.36 -9.87 -1.42
CA LYS A 143 -8.19 -10.16 -0.61
C LYS A 143 -7.71 -11.54 -1.08
N PRO A 144 -6.49 -11.71 -1.63
CA PRO A 144 -5.98 -13.06 -1.86
C PRO A 144 -6.03 -13.71 -0.49
N LYS A 145 -6.93 -14.68 -0.34
CA LYS A 145 -7.15 -15.41 0.91
C LYS A 145 -5.77 -15.74 1.43
N ALA A 146 -5.41 -15.12 2.55
CA ALA A 146 -4.24 -15.50 3.31
C ALA A 146 -4.30 -17.02 3.38
N ALA A 147 -3.28 -17.67 2.80
CA ALA A 147 -3.19 -19.10 2.71
C ALA A 147 -3.39 -19.66 4.11
N GLU A 148 -4.60 -20.15 4.36
CA GLU A 148 -4.96 -20.91 5.52
C GLU A 148 -4.04 -22.13 5.49
N LYS A 149 -3.07 -22.16 6.42
CA LYS A 149 -2.18 -23.31 6.59
C LYS A 149 -3.07 -24.56 6.67
N PRO A 150 -2.90 -25.57 5.80
CA PRO A 150 -3.71 -26.77 5.88
C PRO A 150 -3.42 -27.45 7.22
N LYS A 151 -4.43 -27.52 8.09
CA LYS A 151 -4.42 -28.41 9.25
C LYS A 151 -4.24 -29.84 8.74
N ALA A 152 -3.20 -30.48 9.24
CA ALA A 152 -2.95 -31.90 9.05
C ALA A 152 -4.12 -32.70 9.62
N GLY A 153 -4.58 -33.68 8.85
CA GLY A 153 -5.59 -34.64 9.27
C GLY A 153 -6.75 -34.73 8.30
N GLU A 154 -6.90 -35.91 7.71
CA GLU A 154 -8.15 -36.42 7.15
C GLU A 154 -8.56 -35.87 5.77
N LYS A 155 -8.14 -36.55 4.69
CA LYS A 155 -9.00 -37.01 3.55
C LYS A 155 -8.16 -37.90 2.60
N ALA A 156 -7.82 -39.10 3.06
CA ALA A 156 -7.34 -40.19 2.20
C ALA A 156 -8.50 -41.15 1.90
N LYS A 157 -9.38 -40.80 0.95
CA LYS A 157 -10.32 -41.71 0.28
C LYS A 157 -11.06 -40.92 -0.81
N GLY A 158 -10.78 -41.19 -2.09
CA GLY A 158 -11.62 -40.67 -3.19
C GLY A 158 -10.92 -40.37 -4.52
N LYS A 159 -9.58 -40.33 -4.59
CA LYS A 159 -8.88 -39.95 -5.84
C LYS A 159 -8.62 -41.09 -6.84
N ALA A 160 -9.04 -42.32 -6.57
CA ALA A 160 -8.80 -43.45 -7.48
C ALA A 160 -9.82 -43.57 -8.63
N ALA A 161 -11.02 -42.99 -8.51
CA ALA A 161 -12.12 -43.27 -9.44
C ALA A 161 -12.22 -42.36 -10.67
N LYS A 162 -11.46 -41.26 -10.76
CA LYS A 162 -11.64 -40.21 -11.79
C LYS A 162 -10.50 -40.09 -12.80
N ARG A 163 -9.76 -41.19 -13.04
CA ARG A 163 -8.65 -41.26 -14.01
C ARG A 163 -8.99 -42.08 -15.27
N SER A 164 -10.05 -42.89 -15.23
CA SER A 164 -10.46 -43.77 -16.33
C SER A 164 -11.25 -43.07 -17.45
N GLU A 165 -11.92 -41.95 -17.16
CA GLU A 165 -12.81 -41.29 -18.14
C GLU A 165 -12.06 -40.38 -19.14
N VAL A 166 -10.92 -39.80 -18.75
CA VAL A 166 -10.14 -38.87 -19.59
C VAL A 166 -9.30 -39.60 -20.67
N VAL A 167 -9.07 -40.90 -20.53
CA VAL A 167 -8.29 -41.70 -21.49
C VAL A 167 -9.13 -42.14 -22.70
N GLN A 168 -10.45 -42.27 -22.56
CA GLN A 168 -11.32 -42.75 -23.65
C GLN A 168 -11.63 -41.66 -24.70
N ILE A 169 -11.65 -40.38 -24.30
CA ILE A 169 -12.01 -39.27 -25.20
C ILE A 169 -10.85 -38.89 -26.15
N ARG A 170 -9.62 -39.29 -25.85
CA ARG A 170 -8.43 -38.91 -26.64
C ARG A 170 -8.11 -39.85 -27.81
N ARG A 171 -8.81 -40.98 -27.94
CA ARG A 171 -8.59 -41.96 -29.04
C ARG A 171 -9.46 -41.73 -30.28
N SER A 172 -10.51 -40.91 -30.22
CA SER A 172 -11.46 -40.73 -31.33
C SER A 172 -11.23 -39.49 -32.21
N ARG A 173 -10.19 -38.68 -31.98
CA ARG A 173 -9.89 -37.47 -32.77
C ARG A 173 -8.69 -37.57 -33.72
N SER A 174 -8.11 -38.75 -33.90
CA SER A 174 -6.99 -38.97 -34.82
C SER A 174 -7.45 -39.59 -36.14
N ALA A 175 -8.16 -38.82 -36.95
CA ALA A 175 -8.30 -39.08 -38.38
C ALA A 175 -8.56 -37.75 -39.09
N ALA A 176 -7.51 -37.18 -39.69
CA ALA A 176 -7.59 -36.07 -40.63
C ALA A 176 -8.12 -36.55 -42.00
N PRO A 177 -8.55 -35.66 -42.91
CA PRO A 177 -7.56 -35.02 -43.80
C PRO A 177 -7.82 -33.53 -44.12
N SER A 178 -6.74 -32.82 -44.50
CA SER A 178 -6.71 -31.52 -45.22
C SER A 178 -6.71 -31.78 -46.75
N PRO A 179 -6.71 -30.81 -47.71
CA PRO A 179 -6.69 -29.34 -47.61
C PRO A 179 -7.64 -28.62 -48.59
N SER A 180 -7.80 -27.28 -48.47
CA SER A 180 -7.72 -26.29 -49.57
C SER A 180 -8.40 -24.93 -49.24
N GLY A 181 -7.65 -23.85 -49.48
CA GLY A 181 -8.12 -22.59 -50.06
C GLY A 181 -8.97 -21.63 -49.21
N ILE A 182 -8.45 -20.40 -49.04
CA ILE A 182 -9.11 -19.10 -49.33
C ILE A 182 -8.69 -18.01 -48.32
N ALA A 183 -7.82 -17.13 -48.83
CA ALA A 183 -7.77 -15.66 -48.72
C ALA A 183 -7.89 -14.93 -47.36
N ALA A 184 -6.85 -14.13 -47.08
CA ALA A 184 -6.92 -12.88 -46.28
C ALA A 184 -7.71 -11.79 -47.05
N PRO A 185 -8.19 -10.71 -46.39
CA PRO A 185 -7.34 -9.50 -46.29
C PRO A 185 -7.52 -8.62 -45.02
N GLN A 186 -6.54 -7.73 -44.83
CA GLN A 186 -6.40 -6.65 -43.84
C GLN A 186 -7.07 -5.34 -44.28
N LEU A 187 -7.59 -4.53 -43.34
CA LEU A 187 -7.86 -3.07 -43.46
C LEU A 187 -8.07 -2.50 -42.03
N LYS A 188 -7.15 -1.72 -41.43
CA LYS A 188 -6.73 -0.31 -41.67
C LYS A 188 -7.86 0.69 -41.41
N VAL A 189 -7.77 1.42 -40.29
CA VAL A 189 -8.50 2.68 -40.04
C VAL A 189 -7.52 3.74 -39.54
N GLU A 190 -7.64 4.89 -40.19
CA GLU A 190 -6.89 6.15 -40.19
C GLU A 190 -6.82 6.90 -38.84
N SER A 191 -5.79 7.74 -38.67
CA SER A 191 -5.99 9.17 -38.36
C SER A 191 -4.69 9.96 -38.51
N ASP A 192 -4.61 10.73 -39.60
CA ASP A 192 -3.68 11.83 -39.84
C ASP A 192 -4.21 13.12 -39.19
N ILE A 193 -3.38 13.83 -38.41
CA ILE A 193 -3.35 15.31 -38.35
C ILE A 193 -1.90 15.73 -38.09
N ALA A 194 -1.16 16.01 -39.17
CA ALA A 194 0.13 16.71 -39.13
C ALA A 194 -0.03 18.08 -39.82
N ILE A 195 0.40 19.12 -39.10
CA ILE A 195 0.32 20.53 -39.46
C ILE A 195 1.31 20.82 -40.60
N GLY A 196 0.77 21.23 -41.74
CA GLY A 196 1.53 21.82 -42.85
C GLY A 196 1.62 23.34 -42.72
N GLY A 197 2.84 23.85 -42.71
CA GLY A 197 3.12 25.27 -42.91
C GLY A 197 3.19 25.65 -44.40
N ARG A 198 2.99 26.95 -44.67
CA ARG A 198 3.62 27.76 -45.73
C ARG A 198 3.02 29.17 -45.74
N PRO A 199 3.61 30.12 -46.48
CA PRO A 199 5.02 30.27 -46.89
C PRO A 199 5.75 31.37 -46.10
#